data_AF-A0A3D4H6Z8-F1
#
_entry.id   AF-A0A3D4H6Z8-F1
#
_cell.length_a   1.000
_cell.length_b   1.000
_cell.length_c   1.000
_cell.angle_alpha   90.00
_cell.angle_beta   90.00
_cell.angle_gamma   90.00
#
_symmetry.space_group_name_H-M   'P 1'
#
loop_
_entity.id
_entity.type
_entity.pdbx_description
1 polymer ?
#
loop_
_entity_poly.entity_id
_entity_poly.type
_entity_poly.pdbx_seq_one_letter_code
_entity_poly.pdbx_strand_id
1 'polypeptide(L)'
;LMERSFYLRLNEHSPLSGRTLADANLSQALGFQVIALQRNGSTLFSPGPDTMLEDGDRLFTQGNSDRLNELIGWRDLKPVESQGNQLTPEPGLSLIEAQVSDSADFAGKTIAELNFRQRFDLNVLVIYQAGETRHQNLARQLLNTGDRLLLQGSKDAVDAIKTNPFFDDCKSPSQSIIDRYQSAQRKLFEVEISDGSWLEGKALTDSRLGQTFDIQVIAIERKGEEILLPDPHMPLQVGDRLMLHSRPDKLDTIRGLQQLSIETMDEADRAILEAEDIELIEATLAPNSPIAGKTAADLDLRNRYGLQLLGILRAGKAIRYGLGDKTIEYGDTLLLMGPREKAELLQDDKDFLLLSQLPKMAKLPRNKPILASAIMAMVIIPVFVGWMPIALTAIAGATLMVLTKCLRMEEAYRSIEWKAVFLIAGMLPLGTAMQETGAATYLTQGLLSMVGNQGPWVVVASLYIITSLATTIIPTAALVVLMSPIAIQSAESLGISPYSAMMAIAMAASASFTSPISHPANILVMGPGGYRFNDYLKVGIPLAFVVFLTAMSVLPFLWPFE
;
A
#
# COMPACT_ATOMS: atom_id res chain seq x y z
N LEU A 1 0.09 3.00 -5.76
CA LEU A 1 -0.06 2.86 -4.29
C LEU A 1 0.67 3.97 -3.54
N MET A 2 1.90 4.36 -3.95
CA MET A 2 2.69 5.42 -3.27
C MET A 2 2.24 6.87 -3.51
N GLU A 3 1.49 7.18 -4.57
CA GLU A 3 1.07 8.58 -4.86
C GLU A 3 0.00 9.14 -3.89
N ARG A 4 -0.44 8.36 -2.89
CA ARG A 4 -1.61 8.68 -2.03
C ARG A 4 -1.43 8.30 -0.55
N SER A 5 -0.18 8.21 -0.11
CA SER A 5 0.19 7.91 1.27
C SER A 5 1.01 9.04 1.86
N PHE A 6 0.70 9.46 3.08
CA PHE A 6 1.37 10.57 3.76
C PHE A 6 1.39 10.34 5.28
N TYR A 7 2.35 10.99 5.95
CA TYR A 7 2.41 10.99 7.40
C TYR A 7 1.59 12.15 7.98
N LEU A 8 0.80 11.85 9.00
CA LEU A 8 0.15 12.83 9.85
C LEU A 8 0.88 12.84 11.18
N ARG A 9 1.46 13.96 11.56
CA ARG A 9 2.07 14.11 12.88
C ARG A 9 1.11 14.80 13.83
N LEU A 10 0.97 14.23 15.04
CA LEU A 10 0.30 14.87 16.16
C LEU A 10 1.27 15.87 16.80
N ASN A 11 0.89 17.16 16.76
CA ASN A 11 1.66 18.21 17.43
C ASN A 11 1.57 18.07 18.96
N GLU A 12 2.52 18.68 19.67
CA GLU A 12 2.49 18.79 21.12
C GLU A 12 1.22 19.53 21.59
N HIS A 13 0.59 19.01 22.65
CA HIS A 13 -0.69 19.48 23.20
C HIS A 13 -1.91 19.24 22.29
N SER A 14 -1.88 18.16 21.50
CA SER A 14 -3.04 17.77 20.69
C SER A 14 -4.22 17.35 21.56
N PRO A 15 -5.45 17.85 21.34
CA PRO A 15 -6.64 17.32 22.01
C PRO A 15 -7.00 15.89 21.55
N LEU A 16 -6.30 15.35 20.55
CA LEU A 16 -6.33 13.92 20.19
C LEU A 16 -5.42 13.07 21.10
N SER A 17 -4.50 13.70 21.83
CA SER A 17 -3.61 13.04 22.78
C SER A 17 -4.40 12.46 23.95
N GLY A 18 -4.12 11.21 24.31
CA GLY A 18 -4.86 10.45 25.31
C GLY A 18 -6.19 9.86 24.82
N ARG A 19 -6.57 10.06 23.55
CA ARG A 19 -7.75 9.40 22.94
C ARG A 19 -7.35 8.14 22.18
N THR A 20 -8.28 7.20 22.06
CA THR A 20 -8.08 6.03 21.20
C THR A 20 -8.24 6.40 19.71
N LEU A 21 -7.68 5.59 18.81
CA LEU A 21 -7.89 5.77 17.36
C LEU A 21 -9.37 5.71 16.96
N ALA A 22 -10.18 4.90 17.64
CA ALA A 22 -11.63 4.86 17.45
C ALA A 22 -12.31 6.16 17.90
N ASP A 23 -11.94 6.69 19.07
CA ASP A 23 -12.50 7.94 19.60
C ASP A 23 -12.09 9.18 18.79
N ALA A 24 -10.88 9.14 18.25
CA ALA A 24 -10.37 10.19 17.35
C ALA A 24 -11.13 10.22 16.01
N ASN A 25 -11.82 9.12 15.65
CA ASN A 25 -12.68 8.96 14.49
C ASN A 25 -12.05 9.40 13.15
N LEU A 26 -10.71 9.33 13.04
CA LEU A 26 -9.93 9.85 11.93
C LEU A 26 -10.30 9.17 10.60
N SER A 27 -10.62 7.87 10.63
CA SER A 27 -10.97 7.13 9.42
C SER A 27 -12.31 7.56 8.84
N GLN A 28 -13.32 7.82 9.69
CA GLN A 28 -14.65 8.20 9.26
C GLN A 28 -14.72 9.67 8.89
N ALA A 29 -14.09 10.53 9.70
CA ALA A 29 -14.07 11.97 9.50
C ALA A 29 -13.32 12.37 8.22
N LEU A 30 -12.21 11.70 7.93
CA LEU A 30 -11.28 12.12 6.89
C LEU A 30 -11.21 11.12 5.73
N GLY A 31 -11.69 9.89 5.90
CA GLY A 31 -11.62 8.82 4.88
C GLY A 31 -10.22 8.34 4.55
N PHE A 32 -9.27 8.54 5.46
CA PHE A 32 -7.93 7.97 5.37
C PHE A 32 -7.81 6.81 6.36
N GLN A 33 -7.10 5.76 5.98
CA GLN A 33 -6.84 4.62 6.85
C GLN A 33 -5.45 4.74 7.46
N VAL A 34 -5.35 4.57 8.78
CA VAL A 34 -4.07 4.54 9.49
C VAL A 34 -3.44 3.16 9.31
N ILE A 35 -2.31 3.11 8.62
CA ILE A 35 -1.54 1.91 8.31
C ILE A 35 -0.54 1.61 9.43
N ALA A 36 0.14 2.64 9.94
CA ALA A 36 1.13 2.52 11.00
C ALA A 36 1.14 3.74 11.90
N LEU A 37 1.56 3.55 13.16
CA LEU A 37 1.81 4.61 14.13
C LEU A 37 3.27 4.51 14.56
N GLN A 38 4.04 5.57 14.40
CA GLN A 38 5.42 5.64 14.84
C GLN A 38 5.53 6.52 16.09
N ARG A 39 6.14 5.97 17.14
CA ARG A 39 6.36 6.62 18.43
C ARG A 39 7.79 6.37 18.89
N ASN A 40 8.55 7.42 19.18
CA ASN A 40 9.92 7.34 19.73
C ASN A 40 10.85 6.38 18.95
N GLY A 41 10.69 6.29 17.62
CA GLY A 41 11.48 5.40 16.75
C GLY A 41 10.98 3.95 16.67
N SER A 42 9.92 3.59 17.39
CA SER A 42 9.21 2.30 17.26
C SER A 42 7.97 2.45 16.38
N THR A 43 7.69 1.47 15.52
CA THR A 43 6.53 1.49 14.62
C THR A 43 5.53 0.41 15.03
N LEU A 44 4.33 0.83 15.37
CA LEU A 44 3.18 -0.04 15.58
C LEU A 44 2.40 -0.16 14.27
N PHE A 45 2.52 -1.29 13.60
CA PHE A 45 1.73 -1.58 12.41
C PHE A 45 0.31 -1.96 12.76
N SER A 46 -0.62 -1.47 11.94
CA SER A 46 -2.04 -1.75 12.07
C SER A 46 -2.56 -1.50 13.50
N PRO A 47 -2.36 -0.28 14.05
CA PRO A 47 -2.74 0.06 15.42
C PRO A 47 -4.26 -0.11 15.64
N GLY A 48 -4.66 -1.04 16.51
CA GLY A 48 -6.06 -1.36 16.83
C GLY A 48 -6.91 -0.15 17.21
N PRO A 49 -8.25 -0.25 17.17
CA PRO A 49 -9.17 0.85 17.52
C PRO A 49 -8.89 1.44 18.91
N ASP A 50 -8.46 0.60 19.86
CA ASP A 50 -8.16 0.98 21.25
C ASP A 50 -6.75 1.59 21.43
N THR A 51 -5.97 1.73 20.35
CA THR A 51 -4.62 2.31 20.43
C THR A 51 -4.72 3.77 20.83
N MET A 52 -4.12 4.10 21.98
CA MET A 52 -4.09 5.46 22.50
C MET A 52 -3.05 6.30 21.77
N LEU A 53 -3.46 7.46 21.28
CA LEU A 53 -2.62 8.45 20.62
C LEU A 53 -1.87 9.29 21.66
N GLU A 54 -0.60 9.59 21.37
CA GLU A 54 0.26 10.44 22.20
C GLU A 54 0.79 11.63 21.38
N ASP A 55 1.21 12.68 22.09
CA ASP A 55 1.87 13.83 21.50
C ASP A 55 3.15 13.38 20.76
N GLY A 56 3.35 13.87 19.53
CA GLY A 56 4.49 13.51 18.70
C GLY A 56 4.33 12.22 17.88
N ASP A 57 3.23 11.48 18.02
CA ASP A 57 2.95 10.31 17.18
C ASP A 57 2.92 10.70 15.69
N ARG A 58 3.57 9.88 14.86
CA ARG A 58 3.51 9.99 13.39
C ARG A 58 2.66 8.85 12.84
N LEU A 59 1.51 9.18 12.25
CA LEU A 59 0.57 8.23 11.68
C LEU A 59 0.82 8.12 10.17
N PHE A 60 1.22 6.94 9.70
CA PHE A 60 1.27 6.66 8.28
C PHE A 60 -0.14 6.36 7.77
N THR A 61 -0.64 7.18 6.84
CA THR A 61 -2.03 7.09 6.37
C THR A 61 -2.16 6.97 4.87
N GLN A 62 -3.26 6.40 4.40
CA GLN A 62 -3.59 6.25 2.98
C GLN A 62 -5.03 6.72 2.68
N GLY A 63 -5.22 7.51 1.62
CA GLY A 63 -6.55 7.87 1.10
C GLY A 63 -6.53 8.97 0.03
N ASN A 64 -7.63 9.69 -0.17
CA ASN A 64 -7.79 10.58 -1.33
C ASN A 64 -7.11 11.96 -1.14
N SER A 65 -6.27 12.37 -2.08
CA SER A 65 -5.60 13.69 -2.09
C SER A 65 -6.56 14.87 -2.04
N ASP A 66 -7.78 14.75 -2.60
CA ASP A 66 -8.77 15.85 -2.56
C ASP A 66 -9.23 16.16 -1.12
N ARG A 67 -9.20 15.16 -0.23
CA ARG A 67 -9.56 15.31 1.19
C ARG A 67 -8.41 15.87 2.04
N LEU A 68 -7.19 15.86 1.50
CA LEU A 68 -6.03 16.50 2.11
C LEU A 68 -6.24 18.03 2.15
N ASN A 69 -6.88 18.59 1.12
CA ASN A 69 -7.23 20.01 1.07
C ASN A 69 -8.32 20.39 2.08
N GLU A 70 -9.27 19.49 2.35
CA GLU A 70 -10.25 19.70 3.43
C GLU A 70 -9.52 19.79 4.77
N LEU A 71 -8.62 18.84 5.08
CA LEU A 71 -7.76 18.84 6.27
C LEU A 71 -6.95 20.13 6.45
N ILE A 72 -6.33 20.62 5.37
CA ILE A 72 -5.56 21.87 5.38
C ILE A 72 -6.47 23.06 5.64
N GLY A 73 -7.63 23.14 4.98
CA GLY A 73 -8.58 24.25 5.13
C GLY A 73 -9.25 24.36 6.50
N TRP A 74 -9.22 23.31 7.33
CA TRP A 74 -9.69 23.41 8.73
C TRP A 74 -8.82 24.36 9.55
N ARG A 75 -7.52 24.50 9.25
CA ARG A 75 -6.62 25.45 9.95
C ARG A 75 -7.06 26.90 9.81
N ASP A 76 -7.82 27.21 8.78
CA ASP A 76 -8.21 28.58 8.45
C ASP A 76 -9.48 29.04 9.18
N LEU A 77 -10.21 28.12 9.83
CA LEU A 77 -11.41 28.43 10.61
C LEU A 77 -11.04 29.03 11.97
N LYS A 78 -11.40 30.29 12.19
CA LYS A 78 -11.15 31.02 13.43
C LYS A 78 -12.33 30.88 14.39
N PRO A 79 -12.18 30.22 15.55
CA PRO A 79 -13.20 30.22 16.57
C PRO A 79 -13.30 31.61 17.21
N VAL A 80 -14.51 32.16 17.27
CA VAL A 80 -14.79 33.41 18.01
C VAL A 80 -15.24 33.01 19.43
N GLU A 81 -14.64 33.62 20.47
CA GLU A 81 -15.08 33.38 21.85
C GLU A 81 -16.47 34.00 22.07
N SER A 82 -17.49 33.14 22.17
CA SER A 82 -18.86 33.56 22.48
C SER A 82 -18.95 34.05 23.93
N GLN A 83 -19.12 35.36 24.11
CA GLN A 83 -19.52 35.95 25.40
C GLN A 83 -21.03 35.77 25.59
N GLY A 84 -21.49 34.60 26.06
CA GLY A 84 -22.90 34.43 26.39
C GLY A 84 -23.35 33.00 26.61
N ASN A 85 -23.19 32.48 27.83
CA ASN A 85 -23.56 31.10 28.19
C ASN A 85 -25.05 30.94 28.54
N GLN A 86 -25.95 31.66 27.86
CA GLN A 86 -27.40 31.56 28.08
C GLN A 86 -28.11 31.42 26.73
N LEU A 87 -28.78 30.29 26.53
CA LEU A 87 -29.92 30.17 25.62
C LEU A 87 -31.08 31.01 26.18
N THR A 88 -30.89 32.33 26.29
CA THR A 88 -32.01 33.23 26.04
C THR A 88 -32.39 33.02 24.58
N PRO A 89 -33.67 32.82 24.24
CA PRO A 89 -34.07 32.81 22.84
C PRO A 89 -33.52 34.09 22.21
N GLU A 90 -32.57 33.93 21.29
CA GLU A 90 -32.11 35.02 20.45
C GLU A 90 -33.34 35.65 19.81
N PRO A 91 -33.38 36.98 19.67
CA PRO A 91 -34.60 37.71 19.34
C PRO A 91 -35.17 37.29 17.97
N GLY A 92 -35.98 36.23 17.95
CA GLY A 92 -36.55 35.67 16.72
C GLY A 92 -36.97 34.19 16.80
N LEU A 93 -36.33 33.37 17.64
CA LEU A 93 -36.60 31.92 17.71
C LEU A 93 -37.44 31.53 18.93
N SER A 94 -38.44 30.68 18.70
CA SER A 94 -39.37 30.17 19.72
C SER A 94 -39.26 28.65 19.86
N LEU A 95 -39.53 28.14 21.06
CA LEU A 95 -39.61 26.73 21.36
C LEU A 95 -41.06 26.30 21.59
N ILE A 96 -41.41 25.09 21.15
CA ILE A 96 -42.72 24.49 21.38
C ILE A 96 -42.61 23.00 21.61
N GLU A 97 -43.42 22.49 22.54
CA GLU A 97 -43.63 21.06 22.74
C GLU A 97 -44.89 20.66 21.96
N ALA A 98 -44.79 19.64 21.11
CA ALA A 98 -45.90 19.15 20.30
C ALA A 98 -45.92 17.62 20.29
N GLN A 99 -47.11 17.02 20.37
CA GLN A 99 -47.30 15.57 20.27
C GLN A 99 -47.67 15.19 18.83
N VAL A 100 -47.11 14.10 18.30
CA VAL A 100 -47.47 13.60 16.97
C VAL A 100 -48.89 13.04 17.01
N SER A 101 -49.78 13.58 16.20
CA SER A 101 -51.19 13.19 16.14
C SER A 101 -51.41 11.84 15.48
N ASP A 102 -52.53 11.19 15.77
CA ASP A 102 -53.04 10.00 15.06
C ASP A 102 -53.29 10.29 13.57
N SER A 103 -53.52 11.55 13.21
CA SER A 103 -53.75 11.98 11.83
C SER A 103 -52.47 12.28 11.04
N ALA A 104 -51.29 12.15 11.67
CA ALA A 104 -50.01 12.41 11.04
C ALA A 104 -49.69 11.37 9.94
N ASP A 105 -49.66 11.81 8.69
CA ASP A 105 -49.29 11.00 7.52
C ASP A 105 -47.81 10.54 7.49
N PHE A 106 -47.06 10.95 8.52
CA PHE A 106 -45.65 10.70 8.71
C PHE A 106 -45.33 9.77 9.87
N ALA A 107 -46.35 9.22 10.55
CA ALA A 107 -46.14 8.18 11.52
C ALA A 107 -45.44 6.96 10.88
N GLY A 108 -44.37 6.47 11.52
CA GLY A 108 -43.55 5.36 11.02
C GLY A 108 -42.48 5.76 9.98
N LYS A 109 -42.22 7.06 9.76
CA LYS A 109 -41.12 7.55 8.91
C LYS A 109 -40.04 8.24 9.73
N THR A 110 -38.81 8.27 9.20
CA THR A 110 -37.71 8.97 9.87
C THR A 110 -37.72 10.48 9.61
N ILE A 111 -37.17 11.27 10.52
CA ILE A 111 -37.07 12.73 10.35
C ILE A 111 -36.39 13.12 9.03
N ALA A 112 -35.37 12.36 8.60
CA ALA A 112 -34.67 12.58 7.35
C ALA A 112 -35.55 12.31 6.13
N GLU A 113 -36.28 11.17 6.10
CA GLU A 113 -37.21 10.84 5.00
C GLU A 113 -38.34 11.87 4.87
N LEU A 114 -38.71 12.49 5.98
CA LEU A 114 -39.75 13.51 6.04
C LEU A 114 -39.30 14.89 5.57
N ASN A 115 -37.99 15.11 5.42
CA ASN A 115 -37.40 16.43 5.27
C ASN A 115 -38.05 17.41 6.26
N PHE A 116 -38.18 17.00 7.53
CA PHE A 116 -39.06 17.63 8.53
C PHE A 116 -38.88 19.15 8.60
N ARG A 117 -37.63 19.62 8.53
CA ARG A 117 -37.27 21.03 8.50
C ARG A 117 -37.87 21.77 7.30
N GLN A 118 -37.78 21.21 6.10
CA GLN A 118 -38.34 21.84 4.89
C GLN A 118 -39.86 21.82 4.91
N ARG A 119 -40.47 20.79 5.50
CA ARG A 119 -41.93 20.61 5.55
C ARG A 119 -42.61 21.51 6.57
N PHE A 120 -42.00 21.73 7.73
CA PHE A 120 -42.62 22.42 8.86
C PHE A 120 -41.89 23.69 9.31
N ASP A 121 -40.75 24.04 8.70
CA ASP A 121 -39.87 25.14 9.09
C ASP A 121 -39.44 25.09 10.57
N LEU A 122 -39.34 23.87 11.10
CA LEU A 122 -39.04 23.57 12.50
C LEU A 122 -37.95 22.51 12.60
N ASN A 123 -37.04 22.69 13.54
CA ASN A 123 -36.02 21.71 13.90
C ASN A 123 -36.50 20.88 15.08
N VAL A 124 -36.34 19.55 14.98
CA VAL A 124 -36.59 18.63 16.10
C VAL A 124 -35.35 18.60 17.00
N LEU A 125 -35.50 19.05 18.24
CA LEU A 125 -34.43 19.06 19.24
C LEU A 125 -34.41 17.77 20.07
N VAL A 126 -35.59 17.23 20.38
CA VAL A 126 -35.77 16.05 21.24
C VAL A 126 -37.00 15.27 20.78
N ILE A 127 -36.89 13.93 20.77
CA ILE A 127 -38.04 13.02 20.65
C ILE A 127 -38.20 12.30 21.98
N TYR A 128 -39.41 12.30 22.50
CA TYR A 128 -39.79 11.52 23.67
C TYR A 128 -40.74 10.42 23.24
N GLN A 129 -40.25 9.18 23.38
CA GLN A 129 -40.92 7.98 22.92
C GLN A 129 -40.83 6.91 24.02
N ALA A 130 -41.98 6.35 24.41
CA ALA A 130 -42.07 5.23 25.35
C ALA A 130 -41.32 5.41 26.70
N GLY A 131 -41.21 6.65 27.21
CA GLY A 131 -40.52 6.93 28.47
C GLY A 131 -39.04 7.30 28.34
N GLU A 132 -38.48 7.25 27.13
CA GLU A 132 -37.08 7.55 26.86
C GLU A 132 -36.92 8.86 26.07
N THR A 133 -35.91 9.63 26.44
CA THR A 133 -35.54 10.88 25.75
C THR A 133 -34.48 10.61 24.70
N ARG A 134 -34.87 10.62 23.43
CA ARG A 134 -33.96 10.49 22.28
C ARG A 134 -33.52 11.89 21.85
N HIS A 135 -32.21 12.10 21.85
CA HIS A 135 -31.55 13.38 21.51
C HIS A 135 -30.31 13.16 20.61
N GLN A 136 -30.11 11.94 20.11
CA GLN A 136 -28.99 11.52 19.27
C GLN A 136 -29.50 10.83 18.00
N ASN A 137 -28.80 11.02 16.88
CA ASN A 137 -29.15 10.46 15.57
C ASN A 137 -30.61 10.71 15.17
N LEU A 138 -31.17 11.88 15.56
CA LEU A 138 -32.59 12.23 15.38
C LEU A 138 -33.04 12.07 13.93
N ALA A 139 -32.18 12.39 12.97
CA ALA A 139 -32.45 12.21 11.54
C ALA A 139 -32.90 10.79 11.16
N ARG A 140 -32.41 9.75 11.85
CA ARG A 140 -32.73 8.33 11.61
C ARG A 140 -33.80 7.77 12.56
N GLN A 141 -34.32 8.59 13.47
CA GLN A 141 -35.35 8.15 14.42
C GLN A 141 -36.71 8.16 13.74
N LEU A 142 -37.47 7.09 13.96
CA LEU A 142 -38.85 6.95 13.51
C LEU A 142 -39.76 7.78 14.41
N LEU A 143 -40.58 8.64 13.81
CA LEU A 143 -41.64 9.34 14.50
C LEU A 143 -42.88 8.45 14.55
N ASN A 144 -43.30 8.07 15.74
CA ASN A 144 -44.54 7.33 15.96
C ASN A 144 -45.64 8.25 16.49
N THR A 145 -46.87 7.86 16.22
CA THR A 145 -48.05 8.48 16.81
C THR A 145 -47.95 8.48 18.34
N GLY A 146 -48.23 9.63 18.95
CA GLY A 146 -48.13 9.84 20.39
C GLY A 146 -46.74 10.25 20.89
N ASP A 147 -45.71 10.27 20.04
CA ASP A 147 -44.39 10.80 20.40
C ASP A 147 -44.47 12.29 20.72
N ARG A 148 -43.72 12.74 21.73
CA ARG A 148 -43.62 14.18 22.06
C ARG A 148 -42.31 14.75 21.54
N LEU A 149 -42.41 15.89 20.86
CA LEU A 149 -41.30 16.55 20.20
C LEU A 149 -41.06 17.91 20.86
N LEU A 150 -39.79 18.19 21.15
CA LEU A 150 -39.36 19.56 21.39
C LEU A 150 -38.90 20.16 20.07
N LEU A 151 -39.58 21.20 19.62
CA LEU A 151 -39.38 21.83 18.32
C LEU A 151 -38.88 23.27 18.48
N GLN A 152 -38.05 23.72 17.56
CA GLN A 152 -37.50 25.07 17.50
C GLN A 152 -37.65 25.66 16.10
N GLY A 153 -38.11 26.91 16.01
CA GLY A 153 -38.12 27.65 14.75
C GLY A 153 -38.57 29.10 14.93
N SER A 154 -38.91 29.76 13.84
CA SER A 154 -39.42 31.14 13.86
C SER A 154 -40.74 31.22 14.64
N LYS A 155 -41.09 32.41 15.14
CA LYS A 155 -42.40 32.63 15.79
C LYS A 155 -43.56 32.21 14.88
N ASP A 156 -43.48 32.53 13.60
CA ASP A 156 -44.51 32.21 12.61
C ASP A 156 -44.66 30.70 12.41
N ALA A 157 -43.55 29.96 12.33
CA ALA A 157 -43.57 28.50 12.21
C ALA A 157 -44.12 27.81 13.47
N VAL A 158 -43.74 28.32 14.65
CA VAL A 158 -44.24 27.85 15.95
C VAL A 158 -45.73 28.16 16.15
N ASP A 159 -46.24 29.25 15.58
CA ASP A 159 -47.67 29.53 15.60
C ASP A 159 -48.44 28.69 14.57
N ALA A 160 -47.86 28.46 13.39
CA ALA A 160 -48.45 27.62 12.35
C ALA A 160 -48.66 26.16 12.81
N ILE A 161 -47.72 25.61 13.60
CA ILE A 161 -47.83 24.22 14.08
C ILE A 161 -48.98 24.02 15.08
N LYS A 162 -49.36 25.05 15.86
CA LYS A 162 -50.49 24.96 16.81
C LYS A 162 -51.84 24.70 16.13
N THR A 163 -51.95 25.08 14.85
CA THR A 163 -53.15 24.87 14.03
C THR A 163 -53.00 23.72 13.04
N ASN A 164 -51.86 23.02 13.04
CA ASN A 164 -51.58 21.95 12.10
C ASN A 164 -52.21 20.63 12.58
N PRO A 165 -52.99 19.93 11.74
CA PRO A 165 -53.69 18.71 12.16
C PRO A 165 -52.76 17.58 12.58
N PHE A 166 -51.50 17.59 12.12
CA PHE A 166 -50.55 16.53 12.43
C PHE A 166 -49.94 16.60 13.83
N PHE A 167 -50.22 17.67 14.58
CA PHE A 167 -49.66 17.88 15.91
C PHE A 167 -50.74 18.17 16.95
N ASP A 168 -50.80 17.36 17.99
CA ASP A 168 -51.66 17.50 19.14
C ASP A 168 -50.89 18.10 20.34
N ASP A 169 -51.62 18.58 21.35
CA ASP A 169 -51.08 19.07 22.64
C ASP A 169 -49.95 20.11 22.53
N CYS A 170 -50.03 21.02 21.55
CA CYS A 170 -49.04 22.07 21.31
C CYS A 170 -48.98 23.07 22.48
N LYS A 171 -47.92 23.02 23.29
CA LYS A 171 -47.75 23.82 24.51
C LYS A 171 -46.38 24.50 24.57
N SER A 172 -46.29 25.55 25.37
CA SER A 172 -44.98 26.09 25.76
C SER A 172 -44.18 25.01 26.50
N PRO A 173 -42.89 24.83 26.19
CA PRO A 173 -42.09 23.73 26.71
C PRO A 173 -42.02 23.79 28.24
N SER A 174 -42.26 22.65 28.88
CA SER A 174 -42.16 22.53 30.33
C SER A 174 -40.71 22.72 30.83
N GLN A 175 -40.56 23.30 32.02
CA GLN A 175 -39.24 23.55 32.61
C GLN A 175 -38.41 22.27 32.74
N SER A 176 -39.05 21.11 32.99
CA SER A 176 -38.37 19.81 33.09
C SER A 176 -37.79 19.31 31.77
N ILE A 177 -38.41 19.62 30.63
CA ILE A 177 -37.89 19.29 29.29
C ILE A 177 -36.75 20.23 28.94
N ILE A 178 -36.88 21.52 29.30
CA ILE A 178 -35.81 22.51 29.16
C ILE A 178 -34.60 22.09 30.00
N ASP A 179 -34.76 21.75 31.26
CA ASP A 179 -33.67 21.34 32.17
C ASP A 179 -33.00 20.04 31.68
N ARG A 180 -33.77 19.08 31.13
CA ARG A 180 -33.22 17.85 30.54
C ARG A 180 -32.43 18.14 29.26
N TYR A 181 -32.92 19.01 28.40
CA TYR A 181 -32.18 19.49 27.23
C TYR A 181 -30.91 20.26 27.66
N GLN A 182 -30.99 21.10 28.68
CA GLN A 182 -29.86 21.82 29.27
C GLN A 182 -28.83 20.88 29.89
N SER A 183 -29.26 19.82 30.56
CA SER A 183 -28.34 18.78 31.08
C SER A 183 -27.63 17.99 29.96
N ALA A 184 -28.19 18.00 28.75
CA ALA A 184 -27.63 17.39 27.54
C ALA A 184 -26.86 18.39 26.65
N GLN A 185 -26.59 19.63 27.12
CA GLN A 185 -26.21 20.76 26.27
C GLN A 185 -24.97 20.54 25.40
N ARG A 186 -25.25 20.50 24.10
CA ARG A 186 -24.42 20.99 23.00
C ARG A 186 -24.28 22.51 23.14
N LYS A 187 -23.06 23.04 23.00
CA LYS A 187 -22.79 24.48 23.09
C LYS A 187 -22.89 25.10 21.68
N LEU A 188 -23.33 26.36 21.63
CA LEU A 188 -23.28 27.19 20.42
C LEU A 188 -21.88 27.77 20.27
N PHE A 189 -21.34 27.76 19.06
CA PHE A 189 -20.03 28.32 18.75
C PHE A 189 -20.07 29.08 17.44
N GLU A 190 -19.30 30.14 17.37
CA GLU A 190 -19.24 30.99 16.19
C GLU A 190 -17.90 30.77 15.47
N VAL A 191 -17.97 30.60 14.16
CA VAL A 191 -16.79 30.40 13.30
C VAL A 191 -16.88 31.34 12.11
N GLU A 192 -15.83 32.13 11.89
CA GLU A 192 -15.72 33.01 10.74
C GLU A 192 -15.04 32.31 9.55
N ILE A 193 -15.62 32.45 8.35
CA ILE A 193 -15.03 31.98 7.10
C ILE A 193 -13.99 33.00 6.62
N SER A 194 -12.71 32.63 6.68
CA SER A 194 -11.58 33.47 6.26
C SER A 194 -11.27 33.34 4.76
N ASP A 195 -10.47 34.28 4.24
CA ASP A 195 -9.97 34.25 2.86
C ASP A 195 -9.09 33.02 2.61
N GLY A 196 -9.35 32.27 1.54
CA GLY A 196 -8.71 30.97 1.26
C GLY A 196 -9.35 29.75 1.94
N SER A 197 -10.45 29.93 2.69
CA SER A 197 -11.17 28.82 3.31
C SER A 197 -11.76 27.85 2.28
N TRP A 198 -11.62 26.55 2.53
CA TRP A 198 -12.21 25.50 1.69
C TRP A 198 -13.75 25.51 1.63
N LEU A 199 -14.40 26.25 2.52
CA LEU A 199 -15.85 26.46 2.53
C LEU A 199 -16.30 27.55 1.54
N GLU A 200 -15.38 28.36 1.02
CA GLU A 200 -15.70 29.43 0.07
C GLU A 200 -16.41 28.88 -1.17
N GLY A 201 -17.59 29.44 -1.47
CA GLY A 201 -18.39 29.08 -2.65
C GLY A 201 -19.09 27.72 -2.56
N LYS A 202 -18.87 26.93 -1.50
CA LYS A 202 -19.56 25.65 -1.30
C LYS A 202 -20.97 25.87 -0.74
N ALA A 203 -21.93 25.07 -1.20
CA ALA A 203 -23.25 25.00 -0.58
C ALA A 203 -23.18 24.38 0.82
N LEU A 204 -24.10 24.75 1.70
CA LEU A 204 -24.18 24.19 3.06
C LEU A 204 -24.27 22.65 3.06
N THR A 205 -24.98 22.04 2.12
CA THR A 205 -25.02 20.58 1.92
C THR A 205 -23.68 19.99 1.55
N ASP A 206 -22.91 20.71 0.73
CA ASP A 206 -21.62 20.28 0.20
C ASP A 206 -20.49 20.51 1.19
N SER A 207 -20.72 21.35 2.22
CA SER A 207 -19.84 21.53 3.36
C SER A 207 -19.71 20.26 4.23
N ARG A 208 -20.68 19.35 4.17
CA ARG A 208 -20.74 18.09 4.96
C ARG A 208 -20.56 18.23 6.48
N LEU A 209 -20.62 19.45 7.02
CA LEU A 209 -20.52 19.74 8.46
C LEU A 209 -21.54 18.92 9.27
N GLY A 210 -22.76 18.79 8.77
CA GLY A 210 -23.82 17.99 9.41
C GLY A 210 -23.63 16.47 9.27
N GLN A 211 -23.22 15.97 8.10
CA GLN A 211 -23.17 14.52 7.83
C GLN A 211 -21.95 13.84 8.46
N THR A 212 -20.80 14.52 8.44
CA THR A 212 -19.52 13.92 8.87
C THR A 212 -19.20 14.22 10.33
N PHE A 213 -19.63 15.38 10.83
CA PHE A 213 -19.20 15.88 12.15
C PHE A 213 -20.35 16.11 13.15
N ASP A 214 -21.61 15.83 12.78
CA ASP A 214 -22.82 16.11 13.59
C ASP A 214 -22.88 17.59 14.05
N ILE A 215 -22.39 18.51 13.20
CA ILE A 215 -22.41 19.96 13.44
C ILE A 215 -23.57 20.57 12.66
N GLN A 216 -24.46 21.25 13.37
CA GLN A 216 -25.59 21.94 12.77
C GLN A 216 -25.30 23.43 12.66
N VAL A 217 -25.43 24.00 11.46
CA VAL A 217 -25.41 25.45 11.26
C VAL A 217 -26.81 25.99 11.54
N ILE A 218 -26.93 26.87 12.54
CA ILE A 218 -28.19 27.45 12.98
C ILE A 218 -28.42 28.81 12.32
N ALA A 219 -27.38 29.62 12.21
CA ALA A 219 -27.45 30.95 11.61
C ALA A 219 -26.16 31.29 10.85
N ILE A 220 -26.28 32.21 9.90
CA ILE A 220 -25.15 32.84 9.19
C ILE A 220 -25.29 34.34 9.34
N GLU A 221 -24.33 34.99 9.97
CA GLU A 221 -24.21 36.45 9.93
C GLU A 221 -23.41 36.84 8.67
N ARG A 222 -24.05 37.58 7.76
CA ARG A 222 -23.43 38.07 6.52
C ARG A 222 -23.58 39.58 6.44
N LYS A 223 -22.46 40.30 6.46
CA LYS A 223 -22.42 41.78 6.36
C LYS A 223 -23.34 42.50 7.38
N GLY A 224 -23.53 41.90 8.56
CA GLY A 224 -24.37 42.44 9.64
C GLY A 224 -25.86 42.09 9.53
N GLU A 225 -26.28 41.29 8.53
CA GLU A 225 -27.60 40.67 8.49
C GLU A 225 -27.51 39.22 8.95
N GLU A 226 -28.37 38.84 9.89
CA GLU A 226 -28.43 37.50 10.44
C GLU A 226 -29.44 36.65 9.65
N ILE A 227 -28.92 35.65 8.95
CA ILE A 227 -29.70 34.68 8.20
C ILE A 227 -29.93 33.48 9.10
N LEU A 228 -31.07 33.49 9.78
CA LEU A 228 -31.54 32.37 10.59
C LEU A 228 -31.97 31.21 9.68
N LEU A 229 -31.60 29.99 10.06
CA LEU A 229 -31.97 28.77 9.34
C LEU A 229 -31.61 28.81 7.85
N PRO A 230 -30.33 29.00 7.48
CA PRO A 230 -29.90 29.16 6.09
C PRO A 230 -30.36 27.99 5.20
N ASP A 231 -30.68 28.31 3.94
CA ASP A 231 -31.04 27.32 2.92
C ASP A 231 -29.88 26.33 2.70
N PRO A 232 -30.14 25.01 2.65
CA PRO A 232 -29.07 24.01 2.50
C PRO A 232 -28.22 24.19 1.23
N HIS A 233 -28.78 24.77 0.16
CA HIS A 233 -28.09 25.01 -1.10
C HIS A 233 -27.46 26.41 -1.19
N MET A 234 -27.57 27.23 -0.14
CA MET A 234 -26.96 28.55 -0.11
C MET A 234 -25.42 28.42 -0.13
N PRO A 235 -24.73 29.11 -1.05
CA PRO A 235 -23.27 29.16 -1.06
C PRO A 235 -22.74 30.03 0.08
N LEU A 236 -21.73 29.52 0.77
CA LEU A 236 -20.97 30.19 1.82
C LEU A 236 -19.99 31.21 1.20
N GLN A 237 -19.81 32.35 1.86
CA GLN A 237 -18.96 33.46 1.41
C GLN A 237 -17.88 33.78 2.44
N VAL A 238 -16.75 34.32 1.97
CA VAL A 238 -15.70 34.86 2.85
C VAL A 238 -16.30 36.01 3.68
N GLY A 239 -16.03 35.99 4.99
CA GLY A 239 -16.57 36.92 5.98
C GLY A 239 -17.92 36.51 6.59
N ASP A 240 -18.51 35.39 6.17
CA ASP A 240 -19.67 34.82 6.85
C ASP A 240 -19.26 34.34 8.25
N ARG A 241 -20.07 34.66 9.27
CA ARG A 241 -19.96 34.05 10.60
C ARG A 241 -21.03 32.99 10.78
N LEU A 242 -20.60 31.74 10.93
CA LEU A 242 -21.48 30.59 11.10
C LEU A 242 -21.70 30.35 12.60
N MET A 243 -22.95 30.37 13.02
CA MET A 243 -23.34 29.87 14.34
C MET A 243 -23.59 28.38 14.26
N LEU A 244 -22.69 27.63 14.88
CA LEU A 244 -22.63 26.18 14.89
C LEU A 244 -23.14 25.63 16.22
N HIS A 245 -23.87 24.53 16.16
CA HIS A 245 -24.31 23.77 17.31
C HIS A 245 -23.67 22.39 17.27
N SER A 246 -22.82 22.10 18.25
CA SER A 246 -22.10 20.82 18.34
C SER A 246 -21.80 20.41 19.79
N ARG A 247 -21.43 19.14 19.98
CA ARG A 247 -21.02 18.61 21.30
C ARG A 247 -19.57 19.02 21.61
N PRO A 248 -19.20 19.26 22.88
CA PRO A 248 -17.85 19.66 23.27
C PRO A 248 -16.75 18.65 22.86
N ASP A 249 -17.03 17.35 22.92
CA ASP A 249 -16.09 16.27 22.54
C ASP A 249 -15.72 16.26 21.05
N LYS A 250 -16.61 16.78 20.19
CA LYS A 250 -16.42 16.87 18.73
C LYS A 250 -15.68 18.14 18.31
N LEU A 251 -15.77 19.20 19.11
CA LEU A 251 -14.97 20.42 18.90
C LEU A 251 -13.50 20.18 19.22
N ASP A 252 -13.21 19.36 20.22
CA ASP A 252 -11.85 18.87 20.47
C ASP A 252 -11.31 18.08 19.28
N THR A 253 -12.16 17.28 18.60
CA THR A 253 -11.76 16.61 17.36
C THR A 253 -11.42 17.63 16.28
N ILE A 254 -12.24 18.67 16.08
CA ILE A 254 -11.97 19.72 15.09
C ILE A 254 -10.67 20.48 15.42
N ARG A 255 -10.50 20.91 16.68
CA ARG A 255 -9.27 21.57 17.15
C ARG A 255 -8.05 20.66 17.02
N GLY A 256 -8.22 19.36 17.24
CA GLY A 256 -7.18 18.35 17.05
C GLY A 256 -6.80 18.15 15.60
N LEU A 257 -7.78 18.18 14.69
CA LEU A 257 -7.57 18.11 13.25
C LEU A 257 -6.79 19.34 12.74
N GLN A 258 -7.04 20.53 13.28
CA GLN A 258 -6.27 21.75 12.97
C GLN A 258 -4.78 21.62 13.33
N GLN A 259 -4.48 20.84 14.37
CA GLN A 259 -3.12 20.63 14.88
C GLN A 259 -2.39 19.46 14.23
N LEU A 260 -2.99 18.76 13.27
CA LEU A 260 -2.27 17.77 12.47
C LEU A 260 -1.36 18.47 11.45
N SER A 261 -0.11 18.05 11.34
CA SER A 261 0.79 18.47 10.25
C SER A 261 1.03 17.33 9.27
N ILE A 262 0.88 17.62 7.98
CA ILE A 262 1.21 16.68 6.91
C ILE A 262 2.73 16.73 6.70
N GLU A 263 3.37 15.58 6.87
CA GLU A 263 4.79 15.41 6.53
C GLU A 263 4.89 14.63 5.22
N THR A 264 5.62 15.19 4.25
CA THR A 264 6.01 14.49 3.03
C THR A 264 7.00 13.38 3.37
N MET A 265 6.79 12.18 2.83
CA MET A 265 7.65 11.02 3.09
C MET A 265 9.10 11.32 2.68
N ASP A 266 10.04 11.10 3.60
CA ASP A 266 11.48 11.23 3.33
C ASP A 266 12.13 9.86 3.04
N GLU A 267 13.35 9.84 2.48
CA GLU A 267 14.07 8.59 2.14
C GLU A 267 14.30 7.67 3.36
N ALA A 268 14.48 8.25 4.55
CA ALA A 268 14.63 7.51 5.80
C ALA A 268 13.32 6.80 6.25
N ASP A 269 12.16 7.37 5.95
CA ASP A 269 10.86 6.78 6.28
C ASP A 269 10.54 5.58 5.37
N ARG A 270 11.04 5.57 4.13
CA ARG A 270 11.00 4.40 3.24
C ARG A 270 11.85 3.25 3.78
N ALA A 271 13.06 3.57 4.27
CA ALA A 271 13.97 2.58 4.82
C ALA A 271 13.43 1.89 6.08
N ILE A 272 12.59 2.55 6.89
CA ILE A 272 11.95 1.95 8.09
C ILE A 272 10.82 0.97 7.70
N LEU A 273 10.02 1.31 6.69
CA LEU A 273 9.01 0.38 6.12
C LEU A 273 9.68 -0.83 5.44
N GLU A 274 10.88 -0.66 4.89
CA GLU A 274 11.72 -1.74 4.35
C GLU A 274 12.46 -2.54 5.44
N ALA A 275 12.73 -1.95 6.61
CA ALA A 275 13.50 -2.58 7.69
C ALA A 275 12.70 -3.56 8.58
N GLU A 276 11.37 -3.51 8.57
CA GLU A 276 10.49 -4.39 9.37
C GLU A 276 9.81 -5.52 8.56
N ASP A 277 10.34 -5.88 7.38
CA ASP A 277 9.87 -7.00 6.54
C ASP A 277 8.35 -6.94 6.24
N ILE A 278 7.83 -5.77 5.83
CA ILE A 278 6.43 -5.60 5.44
C ILE A 278 6.24 -6.08 4.00
N GLU A 279 5.37 -7.06 3.80
CA GLU A 279 5.14 -7.66 2.49
C GLU A 279 3.70 -7.47 2.02
N LEU A 280 3.54 -7.34 0.71
CA LEU A 280 2.27 -7.42 0.01
C LEU A 280 1.98 -8.88 -0.30
N ILE A 281 0.78 -9.33 0.08
CA ILE A 281 0.36 -10.72 -0.03
C ILE A 281 -0.92 -10.74 -0.86
N GLU A 282 -0.94 -11.56 -1.90
CA GLU A 282 -2.15 -11.85 -2.66
C GLU A 282 -2.73 -13.18 -2.18
N ALA A 283 -3.96 -13.15 -1.70
CA ALA A 283 -4.67 -14.34 -1.23
C ALA A 283 -6.07 -14.42 -1.86
N THR A 284 -6.49 -15.62 -2.25
CA THR A 284 -7.88 -15.91 -2.64
C THR A 284 -8.53 -16.80 -1.58
N LEU A 285 -9.85 -16.86 -1.57
CA LEU A 285 -10.56 -17.82 -0.73
C LEU A 285 -10.33 -19.26 -1.21
N ALA A 286 -10.17 -20.19 -0.27
CA ALA A 286 -10.12 -21.62 -0.56
C ALA A 286 -11.48 -22.16 -1.03
N PRO A 287 -11.52 -23.22 -1.86
CA PRO A 287 -12.76 -23.89 -2.22
C PRO A 287 -13.50 -24.37 -0.96
N ASN A 288 -14.76 -23.96 -0.79
CA ASN A 288 -15.62 -24.24 0.37
C ASN A 288 -15.30 -23.46 1.66
N SER A 289 -14.54 -22.36 1.58
CA SER A 289 -14.30 -21.49 2.72
C SER A 289 -15.64 -20.91 3.27
N PRO A 290 -15.92 -21.04 4.58
CA PRO A 290 -17.13 -20.49 5.22
C PRO A 290 -17.09 -18.96 5.35
N ILE A 291 -16.02 -18.33 4.86
CA ILE A 291 -15.79 -16.90 4.85
C ILE A 291 -16.51 -16.23 3.68
N ALA A 292 -16.79 -16.97 2.60
CA ALA A 292 -17.52 -16.44 1.46
C ALA A 292 -18.90 -15.91 1.88
N GLY A 293 -19.21 -14.68 1.48
CA GLY A 293 -20.44 -13.96 1.84
C GLY A 293 -20.34 -13.11 3.10
N LYS A 294 -19.25 -13.19 3.88
CA LYS A 294 -19.01 -12.27 5.01
C LYS A 294 -18.41 -10.96 4.54
N THR A 295 -18.61 -9.89 5.30
CA THR A 295 -17.96 -8.60 5.00
C THR A 295 -16.48 -8.63 5.42
N ALA A 296 -15.65 -7.80 4.80
CA ALA A 296 -14.26 -7.68 5.20
C ALA A 296 -14.09 -7.20 6.65
N ALA A 297 -15.08 -6.47 7.20
CA ALA A 297 -15.12 -6.11 8.61
C ALA A 297 -15.37 -7.34 9.52
N ASP A 298 -16.31 -8.22 9.16
CA ASP A 298 -16.63 -9.43 9.93
C ASP A 298 -15.47 -10.42 10.00
N LEU A 299 -14.60 -10.36 8.99
CA LEU A 299 -13.39 -11.16 8.87
C LEU A 299 -12.30 -10.78 9.84
N ASP A 300 -12.30 -9.51 10.26
CA ASP A 300 -11.34 -8.93 11.19
C ASP A 300 -9.88 -9.35 10.92
N LEU A 301 -9.49 -9.26 9.64
CA LEU A 301 -8.16 -9.70 9.16
C LEU A 301 -7.01 -9.09 9.96
N ARG A 302 -7.27 -7.89 10.47
CA ARG A 302 -6.37 -7.11 11.30
C ARG A 302 -6.12 -7.77 12.65
N ASN A 303 -7.15 -8.02 13.45
CA ASN A 303 -6.94 -8.57 14.79
C ASN A 303 -6.60 -10.07 14.73
N ARG A 304 -7.17 -10.78 13.77
CA ARG A 304 -7.06 -12.24 13.68
C ARG A 304 -5.75 -12.70 13.08
N TYR A 305 -5.28 -12.02 12.02
CA TYR A 305 -4.06 -12.40 11.30
C TYR A 305 -2.96 -11.34 11.40
N GLY A 306 -3.23 -10.14 11.89
CA GLY A 306 -2.24 -9.04 11.87
C GLY A 306 -2.03 -8.47 10.47
N LEU A 307 -2.97 -8.69 9.55
CA LEU A 307 -2.87 -8.32 8.14
C LEU A 307 -3.91 -7.26 7.78
N GLN A 308 -3.47 -6.25 7.03
CA GLN A 308 -4.30 -5.14 6.58
C GLN A 308 -4.82 -5.40 5.16
N LEU A 309 -6.13 -5.33 4.95
CA LEU A 309 -6.72 -5.38 3.61
C LEU A 309 -6.53 -4.03 2.91
N LEU A 310 -5.86 -4.06 1.75
CA LEU A 310 -5.60 -2.89 0.89
C LEU A 310 -6.55 -2.81 -0.31
N GLY A 311 -7.11 -3.94 -0.74
CA GLY A 311 -8.03 -3.96 -1.86
C GLY A 311 -8.57 -5.35 -2.20
N ILE A 312 -9.67 -5.37 -2.93
CA ILE A 312 -10.31 -6.57 -3.43
C ILE A 312 -10.33 -6.49 -4.96
N LEU A 313 -9.72 -7.46 -5.63
CA LEU A 313 -9.78 -7.59 -7.08
C LEU A 313 -10.90 -8.60 -7.41
N ARG A 314 -11.97 -8.10 -8.03
CA ARG A 314 -13.13 -8.90 -8.44
C ARG A 314 -13.29 -8.83 -9.95
N ALA A 315 -13.24 -9.98 -10.62
CA ALA A 315 -13.40 -10.07 -12.07
C ALA A 315 -12.54 -9.04 -12.85
N GLY A 316 -11.30 -8.82 -12.40
CA GLY A 316 -10.36 -7.86 -13.00
C GLY A 316 -10.55 -6.39 -12.62
N LYS A 317 -11.53 -6.05 -11.77
CA LYS A 317 -11.74 -4.69 -11.24
C LYS A 317 -11.25 -4.57 -9.80
N ALA A 318 -10.39 -3.58 -9.56
CA ALA A 318 -9.85 -3.32 -8.23
C ALA A 318 -10.79 -2.40 -7.42
N ILE A 319 -11.32 -2.93 -6.32
CA ILE A 319 -12.10 -2.22 -5.31
C ILE A 319 -11.13 -1.77 -4.21
N ARG A 320 -11.11 -0.48 -3.88
CA ARG A 320 -10.12 0.14 -2.98
C ARG A 320 -10.71 1.10 -1.93
N TYR A 321 -12.03 1.20 -1.85
CA TYR A 321 -12.74 2.11 -0.95
C TYR A 321 -13.91 1.39 -0.29
N GLY A 322 -14.26 1.81 0.94
CA GLY A 322 -15.32 1.16 1.72
C GLY A 322 -15.07 -0.35 1.84
N LEU A 323 -13.82 -0.77 2.06
CA LEU A 323 -13.48 -2.19 2.01
C LEU A 323 -14.18 -2.96 3.12
N GLY A 324 -14.35 -2.34 4.30
CA GLY A 324 -14.98 -2.96 5.46
C GLY A 324 -16.43 -3.43 5.21
N ASP A 325 -17.22 -2.68 4.45
CA ASP A 325 -18.62 -3.01 4.14
C ASP A 325 -18.77 -3.98 2.95
N LYS A 326 -17.69 -4.32 2.24
CA LYS A 326 -17.78 -5.23 1.08
C LYS A 326 -17.81 -6.68 1.51
N THR A 327 -18.79 -7.40 0.98
CA THR A 327 -18.88 -8.85 1.06
C THR A 327 -17.82 -9.50 0.19
N ILE A 328 -17.08 -10.47 0.73
CA ILE A 328 -16.06 -11.21 -0.01
C ILE A 328 -16.72 -12.39 -0.73
N GLU A 329 -16.46 -12.51 -2.03
CA GLU A 329 -17.05 -13.52 -2.91
C GLU A 329 -15.99 -14.53 -3.36
N TYR A 330 -16.44 -15.72 -3.76
CA TYR A 330 -15.56 -16.69 -4.39
C TYR A 330 -14.99 -16.13 -5.70
N GLY A 331 -13.67 -16.28 -5.88
CA GLY A 331 -12.95 -15.71 -7.02
C GLY A 331 -12.43 -14.29 -6.78
N ASP A 332 -12.74 -13.68 -5.63
CA ASP A 332 -12.07 -12.46 -5.21
C ASP A 332 -10.61 -12.73 -4.85
N THR A 333 -9.72 -11.84 -5.30
CA THR A 333 -8.33 -11.78 -4.83
C THR A 333 -8.19 -10.63 -3.84
N LEU A 334 -7.77 -10.95 -2.63
CA LEU A 334 -7.51 -10.00 -1.57
C LEU A 334 -6.05 -9.59 -1.63
N LEU A 335 -5.81 -8.28 -1.67
CA LEU A 335 -4.49 -7.70 -1.51
C LEU A 335 -4.31 -7.30 -0.06
N LEU A 336 -3.41 -7.99 0.63
CA LEU A 336 -3.13 -7.83 2.05
C LEU A 336 -1.73 -7.27 2.26
N MET A 337 -1.52 -6.55 3.36
CA MET A 337 -0.21 -6.00 3.76
C MET A 337 0.02 -6.24 5.24
N GLY A 338 1.22 -6.68 5.59
CA GLY A 338 1.60 -6.82 6.99
C GLY A 338 2.99 -7.44 7.15
N PRO A 339 3.43 -7.64 8.41
CA PRO A 339 4.72 -8.27 8.69
C PRO A 339 4.77 -9.69 8.12
N ARG A 340 5.89 -10.07 7.51
CA ARG A 340 6.10 -11.40 6.92
C ARG A 340 5.75 -12.57 7.86
N GLU A 341 6.06 -12.46 9.14
CA GLU A 341 5.78 -13.49 10.15
C GLU A 341 4.27 -13.71 10.38
N LYS A 342 3.46 -12.67 10.11
CA LYS A 342 2.00 -12.73 10.15
C LYS A 342 1.39 -13.23 8.84
N ALA A 343 2.09 -13.06 7.72
CA ALA A 343 1.72 -13.65 6.43
C ALA A 343 1.70 -15.18 6.48
N GLU A 344 2.64 -15.79 7.20
CA GLU A 344 2.73 -17.25 7.38
C GLU A 344 1.49 -17.82 8.10
N LEU A 345 0.88 -17.07 9.02
CA LEU A 345 -0.36 -17.47 9.69
C LEU A 345 -1.55 -17.60 8.73
N LEU A 346 -1.57 -16.79 7.68
CA LEU A 346 -2.60 -16.86 6.63
C LEU A 346 -2.34 -18.04 5.68
N GLN A 347 -1.08 -18.45 5.51
CA GLN A 347 -0.70 -19.61 4.70
C GLN A 347 -1.14 -20.94 5.33
N ASP A 348 -1.10 -21.03 6.66
CA ASP A 348 -1.52 -22.22 7.41
C ASP A 348 -3.04 -22.31 7.62
N ASP A 349 -3.78 -21.23 7.32
CA ASP A 349 -5.24 -21.20 7.42
C ASP A 349 -5.90 -21.88 6.22
N LYS A 350 -6.82 -22.81 6.50
CA LYS A 350 -7.51 -23.61 5.47
C LYS A 350 -8.50 -22.80 4.63
N ASP A 351 -8.89 -21.63 5.10
CA ASP A 351 -9.91 -20.80 4.46
C ASP A 351 -9.34 -19.90 3.36
N PHE A 352 -8.02 -19.80 3.24
CA PHE A 352 -7.30 -18.97 2.27
C PHE A 352 -6.32 -19.78 1.43
N LEU A 353 -6.06 -19.30 0.21
CA LEU A 353 -5.01 -19.78 -0.67
C LEU A 353 -4.14 -18.59 -1.07
N LEU A 354 -2.87 -18.59 -0.66
CA LEU A 354 -1.91 -17.60 -1.13
C LEU A 354 -1.63 -17.79 -2.63
N LEU A 355 -1.83 -16.74 -3.41
CA LEU A 355 -1.52 -16.69 -4.85
C LEU A 355 -0.07 -16.27 -5.07
N SER A 356 0.45 -15.36 -4.24
CA SER A 356 1.86 -14.96 -4.27
C SER A 356 2.70 -15.91 -3.40
N GLN A 357 3.55 -16.74 -4.02
CA GLN A 357 4.61 -17.43 -3.28
C GLN A 357 5.59 -16.36 -2.78
N LEU A 358 5.59 -16.08 -1.48
CA LEU A 358 6.68 -15.31 -0.88
C LEU A 358 7.98 -16.02 -1.30
N PRO A 359 8.95 -15.34 -1.95
CA PRO A 359 10.26 -15.91 -2.08
C PRO A 359 10.70 -16.19 -0.63
N LYS A 360 10.85 -17.47 -0.27
CA LYS A 360 11.45 -17.90 1.00
C LYS A 360 12.89 -17.39 1.00
N MET A 361 13.09 -16.12 1.31
CA MET A 361 14.36 -15.62 1.79
C MET A 361 14.49 -16.25 3.16
N ALA A 362 15.17 -17.39 3.20
CA ALA A 362 15.51 -18.05 4.45
C ALA A 362 16.16 -16.97 5.34
N LYS A 363 15.60 -16.73 6.54
CA LYS A 363 16.21 -15.88 7.56
C LYS A 363 17.67 -16.35 7.71
N LEU A 364 18.61 -15.62 7.13
CA LEU A 364 20.04 -15.91 7.25
C LEU A 364 20.38 -15.75 8.74
N PRO A 365 20.85 -16.80 9.43
CA PRO A 365 21.19 -16.68 10.83
C PRO A 365 22.30 -15.63 10.95
N ARG A 366 22.08 -14.60 11.78
CA ARG A 366 22.92 -13.38 11.90
C ARG A 366 24.42 -13.63 12.08
N ASN A 367 24.81 -14.84 12.53
CA ASN A 367 26.19 -15.24 12.82
C ASN A 367 26.82 -16.22 11.80
N LYS A 368 26.07 -16.71 10.80
CA LYS A 368 26.58 -17.64 9.78
C LYS A 368 27.16 -17.01 8.50
N PRO A 369 26.94 -15.72 8.13
CA PRO A 369 27.51 -15.20 6.88
C PRO A 369 29.04 -15.12 6.96
N ILE A 370 29.61 -14.76 8.11
CA ILE A 370 31.07 -14.70 8.30
C ILE A 370 31.72 -16.09 8.10
N LEU A 371 31.10 -17.14 8.64
CA LEU A 371 31.62 -18.51 8.50
C LEU A 371 31.52 -19.00 7.05
N ALA A 372 30.41 -18.72 6.35
CA ALA A 372 30.26 -19.05 4.95
C ALA A 372 31.28 -18.30 4.06
N SER A 373 31.51 -17.01 4.32
CA SER A 373 32.54 -16.22 3.63
C SER A 373 33.95 -16.76 3.90
N ALA A 374 34.24 -17.21 5.13
CA ALA A 374 35.52 -17.83 5.46
C ALA A 374 35.72 -19.17 4.72
N ILE A 375 34.69 -20.01 4.64
CA ILE A 375 34.73 -21.26 3.86
C ILE A 375 34.94 -20.95 2.38
N MET A 376 34.26 -19.94 1.84
CA MET A 376 34.45 -19.51 0.44
C MET A 376 35.89 -19.04 0.18
N ALA A 377 36.47 -18.22 1.08
CA ALA A 377 37.87 -17.81 0.99
C ALA A 377 38.83 -19.01 1.06
N MET A 378 38.55 -19.99 1.91
CA MET A 378 39.32 -21.24 1.99
C MET A 378 39.26 -22.04 0.68
N VAL A 379 38.16 -21.98 -0.08
CA VAL A 379 38.07 -22.64 -1.39
C VAL A 379 38.85 -21.86 -2.44
N ILE A 380 38.71 -20.53 -2.48
CA ILE A 380 39.26 -19.68 -3.54
C ILE A 380 40.78 -19.50 -3.43
N ILE A 381 41.31 -19.23 -2.24
CA ILE A 381 42.73 -18.89 -2.05
C ILE A 381 43.66 -20.02 -2.54
N PRO A 382 43.48 -21.30 -2.14
CA PRO A 382 44.35 -22.37 -2.60
C PRO A 382 44.24 -22.64 -4.11
N VAL A 383 43.07 -22.39 -4.70
CA VAL A 383 42.86 -22.54 -6.15
C VAL A 383 43.57 -21.44 -6.91
N PHE A 384 43.47 -20.19 -6.44
CA PHE A 384 44.09 -19.03 -7.07
C PHE A 384 45.62 -19.11 -7.04
N VAL A 385 46.19 -19.58 -5.93
CA VAL A 385 47.64 -19.79 -5.79
C VAL A 385 48.11 -21.07 -6.50
N GLY A 386 47.19 -21.89 -7.04
CA GLY A 386 47.51 -23.11 -7.77
C GLY A 386 47.95 -24.29 -6.89
N TRP A 387 47.69 -24.24 -5.58
CA TRP A 387 48.06 -25.29 -4.63
C TRP A 387 47.20 -26.54 -4.75
N MET A 388 45.91 -26.37 -5.05
CA MET A 388 44.95 -27.48 -5.13
C MET A 388 43.99 -27.32 -6.31
N PRO A 389 43.65 -28.41 -7.02
CA PRO A 389 42.61 -28.38 -8.05
C PRO A 389 41.25 -27.94 -7.50
N ILE A 390 40.52 -27.15 -8.30
CA ILE A 390 39.20 -26.62 -7.93
C ILE A 390 38.18 -27.70 -7.57
N ALA A 391 38.26 -28.87 -8.21
CA ALA A 391 37.36 -29.98 -7.93
C ALA A 391 37.47 -30.46 -6.47
N LEU A 392 38.69 -30.55 -5.93
CA LEU A 392 38.92 -31.02 -4.56
C LEU A 392 38.50 -29.97 -3.53
N THR A 393 38.88 -28.71 -3.75
CA THR A 393 38.54 -27.62 -2.82
C THR A 393 37.05 -27.31 -2.83
N ALA A 394 36.39 -27.35 -3.98
CA ALA A 394 34.94 -27.12 -4.08
C ALA A 394 34.13 -28.20 -3.34
N ILE A 395 34.49 -29.49 -3.48
CA ILE A 395 33.82 -30.57 -2.74
C ILE A 395 34.05 -30.40 -1.24
N ALA A 396 35.30 -30.13 -0.81
CA ALA A 396 35.61 -29.90 0.60
C ALA A 396 34.83 -28.71 1.19
N GLY A 397 34.74 -27.60 0.45
CA GLY A 397 33.97 -26.42 0.85
C GLY A 397 32.48 -26.71 0.96
N ALA A 398 31.90 -27.42 -0.02
CA ALA A 398 30.49 -27.83 0.03
C ALA A 398 30.21 -28.76 1.21
N THR A 399 31.09 -29.73 1.48
CA THR A 399 31.01 -30.60 2.67
C THR A 399 31.07 -29.79 3.96
N LEU A 400 32.01 -28.84 4.06
CA LEU A 400 32.13 -27.95 5.22
C LEU A 400 30.88 -27.09 5.43
N MET A 401 30.25 -26.58 4.37
CA MET A 401 29.01 -25.81 4.46
C MET A 401 27.86 -26.61 5.07
N VAL A 402 27.78 -27.92 4.78
CA VAL A 402 26.77 -28.80 5.37
C VAL A 402 27.15 -29.18 6.81
N LEU A 403 28.41 -29.54 7.07
CA LEU A 403 28.89 -29.92 8.41
C LEU A 403 28.78 -28.78 9.43
N THR A 404 29.06 -27.54 9.00
CA THR A 404 28.93 -26.33 9.82
C THR A 404 27.47 -25.87 9.96
N LYS A 405 26.52 -26.57 9.32
CA LYS A 405 25.10 -26.23 9.28
C LYS A 405 24.86 -24.83 8.70
N CYS A 406 25.74 -24.34 7.83
CA CYS A 406 25.49 -23.14 7.02
C CYS A 406 24.39 -23.41 6.00
N LEU A 407 24.34 -24.63 5.47
CA LEU A 407 23.28 -25.15 4.61
C LEU A 407 22.72 -26.46 5.18
N ARG A 408 21.41 -26.69 5.02
CA ARG A 408 20.81 -28.01 5.23
C ARG A 408 21.09 -28.91 4.02
N MET A 409 21.04 -30.23 4.20
CA MET A 409 21.35 -31.18 3.12
C MET A 409 20.37 -31.03 1.94
N GLU A 410 19.10 -30.74 2.23
CA GLU A 410 18.07 -30.52 1.22
C GLU A 410 18.32 -29.24 0.41
N GLU A 411 18.83 -28.18 1.05
CA GLU A 411 19.22 -26.93 0.41
C GLU A 411 20.47 -27.10 -0.46
N ALA A 412 21.44 -27.88 0.02
CA ALA A 412 22.63 -28.25 -0.74
C ALA A 412 22.27 -29.02 -2.02
N TYR A 413 21.39 -30.03 -1.92
CA TYR A 413 20.89 -30.78 -3.09
C TYR A 413 20.13 -29.90 -4.10
N ARG A 414 19.33 -28.95 -3.61
CA ARG A 414 18.61 -27.98 -4.46
C ARG A 414 19.53 -26.97 -5.13
N SER A 415 20.69 -26.68 -4.54
CA SER A 415 21.66 -25.72 -5.08
C SER A 415 22.49 -26.30 -6.23
N ILE A 416 22.44 -27.62 -6.44
CA ILE A 416 23.13 -28.26 -7.56
C ILE A 416 22.34 -28.03 -8.86
N GLU A 417 22.98 -27.42 -9.85
CA GLU A 417 22.42 -27.28 -11.20
C GLU A 417 22.49 -28.60 -11.97
N TRP A 418 21.63 -29.55 -11.64
CA TRP A 418 21.58 -30.88 -12.27
C TRP A 418 21.51 -30.81 -13.80
N LYS A 419 20.82 -29.81 -14.35
CA LYS A 419 20.77 -29.57 -15.80
C LYS A 419 22.15 -29.34 -16.40
N ALA A 420 23.00 -28.52 -15.78
CA ALA A 420 24.35 -28.25 -16.25
C ALA A 420 25.25 -29.49 -16.14
N VAL A 421 25.12 -30.24 -15.05
CA VAL A 421 25.88 -31.49 -14.84
C VAL A 421 25.54 -32.53 -15.92
N PHE A 422 24.25 -32.79 -16.15
CA PHE A 422 23.81 -33.74 -17.18
C PHE A 422 24.14 -33.26 -18.60
N LEU A 423 24.12 -31.94 -18.83
CA LEU A 423 24.50 -31.34 -20.11
C LEU A 423 26.00 -31.55 -20.39
N ILE A 424 26.89 -31.24 -19.44
CA ILE A 424 28.32 -31.49 -19.59
C ILE A 424 28.57 -33.00 -19.79
N ALA A 425 27.94 -33.85 -18.98
CA ALA A 425 28.08 -35.30 -19.09
C ALA A 425 27.59 -35.85 -20.44
N GLY A 426 26.48 -35.35 -20.97
CA GLY A 426 25.92 -35.77 -22.26
C GLY A 426 26.70 -35.25 -23.46
N MET A 427 27.45 -34.16 -23.29
CA MET A 427 28.21 -33.54 -24.37
C MET A 427 29.64 -34.02 -24.47
N LEU A 428 30.23 -34.61 -23.42
CA LEU A 428 31.51 -35.32 -23.53
C LEU A 428 31.45 -36.38 -24.65
N PRO A 429 30.43 -37.28 -24.72
CA PRO A 429 30.22 -38.17 -25.86
C PRO A 429 29.94 -37.48 -27.20
N LEU A 430 29.26 -36.32 -27.20
CA LEU A 430 29.03 -35.56 -28.43
C LEU A 430 30.34 -34.99 -28.98
N GLY A 431 31.21 -34.48 -28.10
CA GLY A 431 32.54 -34.01 -28.45
C GLY A 431 33.39 -35.11 -29.07
N THR A 432 33.40 -36.30 -28.45
CA THR A 432 34.11 -37.46 -29.03
C THR A 432 33.49 -37.89 -30.36
N ALA A 433 32.16 -37.92 -30.48
CA ALA A 433 31.50 -38.23 -31.74
C ALA A 433 31.81 -37.19 -32.83
N MET A 434 31.87 -35.91 -32.51
CA MET A 434 32.25 -34.85 -33.45
C MET A 434 33.72 -34.96 -33.91
N GLN A 435 34.60 -35.42 -33.03
CA GLN A 435 36.00 -35.72 -33.37
C GLN A 435 36.08 -36.95 -34.28
N GLU A 436 35.45 -38.07 -33.89
CA GLU A 436 35.46 -39.34 -34.65
C GLU A 436 34.78 -39.23 -36.02
N THR A 437 33.68 -38.47 -36.12
CA THR A 437 32.98 -38.23 -37.40
C THR A 437 33.70 -37.20 -38.28
N GLY A 438 34.70 -36.49 -37.75
CA GLY A 438 35.40 -35.41 -38.46
C GLY A 438 34.60 -34.11 -38.57
N ALA A 439 33.44 -34.00 -37.92
CA ALA A 439 32.62 -32.78 -37.93
C ALA A 439 33.35 -31.59 -37.29
N ALA A 440 34.05 -31.81 -36.17
CA ALA A 440 34.88 -30.78 -35.54
C ALA A 440 35.99 -30.28 -36.48
N THR A 441 36.63 -31.21 -37.20
CA THR A 441 37.67 -30.92 -38.19
C THR A 441 37.11 -30.13 -39.37
N TYR A 442 35.93 -30.49 -39.88
CA TYR A 442 35.27 -29.75 -40.96
C TYR A 442 34.96 -28.30 -40.57
N LEU A 443 34.39 -28.08 -39.39
CA LEU A 443 34.08 -26.72 -38.88
C LEU A 443 35.36 -25.91 -38.63
N THR A 444 36.39 -26.55 -38.06
CA THR A 444 37.69 -25.92 -37.83
C THR A 444 38.37 -25.53 -39.13
N GLN A 445 38.40 -26.41 -40.14
CA GLN A 445 38.97 -26.11 -41.45
C GLN A 445 38.20 -25.00 -42.17
N GLY A 446 36.87 -25.00 -42.08
CA GLY A 446 36.03 -23.89 -42.58
C GLY A 446 36.44 -22.56 -41.97
N LEU A 447 36.58 -22.51 -40.64
CA LEU A 447 37.01 -21.30 -39.93
C LEU A 447 38.45 -20.89 -40.29
N LEU A 448 39.39 -21.84 -40.29
CA LEU A 448 40.80 -21.58 -40.64
C LEU A 448 40.98 -21.15 -42.10
N SER A 449 40.18 -21.66 -43.04
CA SER A 449 40.25 -21.23 -44.44
C SER A 449 39.80 -19.78 -44.63
N MET A 450 38.87 -19.30 -43.81
CA MET A 450 38.39 -17.91 -43.87
C MET A 450 39.35 -16.93 -43.20
N VAL A 451 39.94 -17.30 -42.05
CA VAL A 451 40.64 -16.33 -41.18
C VAL A 451 42.00 -16.79 -40.66
N GLY A 452 42.41 -18.03 -40.91
CA GLY A 452 43.64 -18.63 -40.38
C GLY A 452 44.93 -17.95 -40.83
N ASN A 453 44.96 -17.40 -42.06
CA ASN A 453 46.13 -16.68 -42.57
C ASN A 453 46.39 -15.33 -41.87
N GLN A 454 45.45 -14.84 -41.05
CA GLN A 454 45.56 -13.55 -40.35
C GLN A 454 46.13 -13.69 -38.93
N GLY A 455 46.46 -14.91 -38.51
CA GLY A 455 47.13 -15.21 -37.25
C GLY A 455 46.21 -15.75 -36.14
N PRO A 456 46.76 -16.32 -35.07
CA PRO A 456 45.98 -17.09 -34.10
C PRO A 456 44.98 -16.24 -33.29
N TRP A 457 45.30 -14.98 -33.01
CA TRP A 457 44.37 -14.05 -32.33
C TRP A 457 43.11 -13.76 -33.14
N VAL A 458 43.21 -13.75 -34.47
CA VAL A 458 42.04 -13.52 -35.34
C VAL A 458 41.12 -14.75 -35.32
N VAL A 459 41.69 -15.95 -35.21
CA VAL A 459 40.92 -17.18 -35.03
C VAL A 459 40.23 -17.21 -33.67
N VAL A 460 40.93 -16.86 -32.60
CA VAL A 460 40.35 -16.73 -31.25
C VAL A 460 39.24 -15.67 -31.21
N ALA A 461 39.45 -14.51 -31.84
CA ALA A 461 38.45 -13.46 -31.96
C ALA A 461 37.23 -13.94 -32.77
N SER A 462 37.44 -14.72 -33.83
CA SER A 462 36.36 -15.28 -34.65
C SER A 462 35.52 -16.28 -33.85
N LEU A 463 36.17 -17.16 -33.08
CA LEU A 463 35.51 -18.08 -32.16
C LEU A 463 34.70 -17.30 -31.11
N TYR A 464 35.27 -16.25 -30.51
CA TYR A 464 34.58 -15.38 -29.57
C TYR A 464 33.31 -14.78 -30.21
N ILE A 465 33.41 -14.21 -31.41
CA ILE A 465 32.28 -13.55 -32.08
C ILE A 465 31.17 -14.56 -32.40
N ILE A 466 31.53 -15.74 -32.93
CA ILE A 466 30.57 -16.82 -33.23
C ILE A 466 29.86 -17.27 -31.95
N THR A 467 30.62 -17.47 -30.87
CA THR A 467 30.05 -17.81 -29.56
C THR A 467 29.14 -16.69 -29.06
N SER A 468 29.60 -15.45 -29.03
CA SER A 468 28.79 -14.31 -28.56
C SER A 468 27.48 -14.18 -29.32
N LEU A 469 27.49 -14.36 -30.65
CA LEU A 469 26.27 -14.34 -31.46
C LEU A 469 25.36 -15.54 -31.16
N ALA A 470 25.91 -16.73 -30.99
CA ALA A 470 25.13 -17.92 -30.66
C ALA A 470 24.48 -17.85 -29.26
N THR A 471 25.01 -17.06 -28.33
CA THR A 471 24.39 -16.87 -27.00
C THR A 471 23.00 -16.23 -27.07
N THR A 472 22.65 -15.54 -28.16
CA THR A 472 21.33 -14.91 -28.26
C THR A 472 20.18 -15.93 -28.33
N ILE A 473 20.50 -17.17 -28.71
CA ILE A 473 19.53 -18.25 -28.95
C ILE A 473 19.82 -19.45 -28.02
N ILE A 474 21.09 -19.74 -27.78
CA ILE A 474 21.52 -20.95 -27.05
C ILE A 474 21.90 -20.57 -25.61
N PRO A 475 21.42 -21.31 -24.59
CA PRO A 475 21.85 -21.13 -23.21
C PRO A 475 23.38 -21.20 -23.06
N THR A 476 23.95 -20.31 -22.26
CA THR A 476 25.41 -20.13 -22.12
C THR A 476 26.15 -21.43 -21.80
N ALA A 477 25.64 -22.23 -20.86
CA ALA A 477 26.24 -23.53 -20.50
C ALA A 477 26.24 -24.54 -21.66
N ALA A 478 25.18 -24.59 -22.46
CA ALA A 478 25.11 -25.47 -23.63
C ALA A 478 26.08 -25.02 -24.72
N LEU A 479 26.20 -23.71 -24.90
CA LEU A 479 27.03 -23.13 -25.93
C LEU A 479 28.54 -23.33 -25.68
N VAL A 480 29.02 -23.09 -24.46
CA VAL A 480 30.44 -23.33 -24.11
C VAL A 480 30.82 -24.76 -24.45
N VAL A 481 29.94 -25.68 -24.09
CA VAL A 481 30.16 -27.10 -24.27
C VAL A 481 30.14 -27.51 -25.75
N LEU A 482 29.24 -26.96 -26.56
CA LEU A 482 29.21 -27.18 -28.02
C LEU A 482 30.44 -26.61 -28.73
N MET A 483 30.94 -25.45 -28.28
CA MET A 483 32.09 -24.78 -28.89
C MET A 483 33.43 -25.35 -28.42
N SER A 484 33.48 -26.08 -27.30
CA SER A 484 34.71 -26.61 -26.70
C SER A 484 35.50 -27.53 -27.65
N PRO A 485 34.90 -28.54 -28.32
CA PRO A 485 35.63 -29.39 -29.26
C PRO A 485 36.22 -28.60 -30.44
N ILE A 486 35.49 -27.59 -30.92
CA ILE A 486 35.93 -26.74 -32.04
C ILE A 486 37.11 -25.87 -31.61
N ALA A 487 37.07 -25.28 -30.41
CA ALA A 487 38.19 -24.49 -29.90
C ALA A 487 39.43 -25.32 -29.63
N ILE A 488 39.29 -26.49 -29.00
CA ILE A 488 40.42 -27.39 -28.73
C ILE A 488 41.07 -27.80 -30.05
N GLN A 489 40.28 -28.22 -31.04
CA GLN A 489 40.79 -28.63 -32.35
C GLN A 489 41.43 -27.47 -33.12
N SER A 490 40.85 -26.26 -33.03
CA SER A 490 41.40 -25.05 -33.65
C SER A 490 42.73 -24.65 -33.01
N ALA A 491 42.84 -24.75 -31.68
CA ALA A 491 44.05 -24.46 -30.95
C ALA A 491 45.18 -25.45 -31.31
N GLU A 492 44.88 -26.75 -31.33
CA GLU A 492 45.81 -27.79 -31.77
C GLU A 492 46.29 -27.57 -33.22
N SER A 493 45.37 -27.22 -34.13
CA SER A 493 45.71 -27.00 -35.55
C SER A 493 46.62 -25.78 -35.77
N LEU A 494 46.55 -24.79 -34.87
CA LEU A 494 47.38 -23.59 -34.88
C LEU A 494 48.64 -23.71 -34.02
N GLY A 495 48.80 -24.82 -33.29
CA GLY A 495 49.91 -25.01 -32.35
C GLY A 495 49.89 -24.04 -31.16
N ILE A 496 48.70 -23.59 -30.73
CA ILE A 496 48.53 -22.68 -29.58
C ILE A 496 47.92 -23.40 -28.38
N SER A 497 48.13 -22.87 -27.18
CA SER A 497 47.49 -23.36 -25.95
C SER A 497 45.95 -23.40 -26.07
N PRO A 498 45.29 -24.56 -25.85
CA PRO A 498 43.83 -24.68 -25.83
C PRO A 498 43.17 -23.80 -24.77
N TYR A 499 43.89 -23.49 -23.69
CA TYR A 499 43.37 -22.66 -22.60
C TYR A 499 42.97 -21.26 -23.06
N SER A 500 43.74 -20.64 -23.97
CA SER A 500 43.45 -19.29 -24.47
C SER A 500 42.16 -19.26 -25.30
N ALA A 501 41.95 -20.25 -26.17
CA ALA A 501 40.74 -20.37 -26.98
C ALA A 501 39.50 -20.71 -26.12
N MET A 502 39.66 -21.59 -25.13
CA MET A 502 38.60 -21.95 -24.19
C MET A 502 38.20 -20.77 -23.31
N MET A 503 39.16 -19.97 -22.83
CA MET A 503 38.87 -18.77 -22.04
C MET A 503 38.13 -17.72 -22.88
N ALA A 504 38.51 -17.53 -24.14
CA ALA A 504 37.80 -16.64 -25.05
C ALA A 504 36.32 -17.04 -25.22
N ILE A 505 36.04 -18.33 -25.41
CA ILE A 505 34.65 -18.85 -25.48
C ILE A 505 33.92 -18.65 -24.15
N ALA A 506 34.57 -18.94 -23.02
CA ALA A 506 33.96 -18.77 -21.70
C ALA A 506 33.58 -17.31 -21.45
N MET A 507 34.45 -16.35 -21.81
CA MET A 507 34.15 -14.92 -21.73
C MET A 507 33.03 -14.52 -22.70
N ALA A 508 33.07 -14.99 -23.96
CA ALA A 508 32.02 -14.72 -24.95
C ALA A 508 30.65 -15.22 -24.51
N ALA A 509 30.59 -16.42 -23.94
CA ALA A 509 29.38 -17.01 -23.39
C ALA A 509 28.87 -16.26 -22.16
N SER A 510 29.77 -15.74 -21.32
CA SER A 510 29.42 -14.96 -20.13
C SER A 510 28.95 -13.54 -20.45
N ALA A 511 29.43 -12.97 -21.57
CA ALA A 511 29.07 -11.63 -22.05
C ALA A 511 27.68 -11.57 -22.70
N SER A 512 26.68 -12.13 -22.02
CA SER A 512 25.34 -12.37 -22.56
C SER A 512 24.37 -11.20 -22.32
N PHE A 513 24.72 -10.05 -22.88
CA PHE A 513 23.99 -8.79 -22.68
C PHE A 513 22.94 -8.51 -23.77
N THR A 514 23.11 -9.14 -24.93
CA THR A 514 22.39 -8.80 -26.17
C THR A 514 20.95 -9.31 -26.23
N SER A 515 20.60 -10.29 -25.37
CA SER A 515 19.25 -10.85 -25.33
C SER A 515 18.81 -11.13 -23.89
N PRO A 516 17.54 -10.84 -23.56
CA PRO A 516 16.99 -11.16 -22.25
C PRO A 516 16.85 -12.66 -22.02
N ILE A 517 16.70 -13.45 -23.09
CA ILE A 517 16.53 -14.92 -22.99
C ILE A 517 17.84 -15.61 -22.60
N SER A 518 18.97 -14.97 -22.89
CA SER A 518 20.28 -15.60 -22.76
C SER A 518 20.72 -15.84 -21.32
N HIS A 519 20.21 -15.07 -20.35
CA HIS A 519 20.48 -15.28 -18.94
C HIS A 519 19.20 -15.09 -18.09
N PRO A 520 18.87 -16.01 -17.16
CA PRO A 520 17.66 -15.91 -16.34
C PRO A 520 17.52 -14.59 -15.58
N ALA A 521 18.64 -14.01 -15.11
CA ALA A 521 18.65 -12.71 -14.45
C ALA A 521 18.10 -11.57 -15.32
N ASN A 522 18.37 -11.58 -16.64
CA ASN A 522 17.89 -10.55 -17.56
C ASN A 522 16.36 -10.65 -17.72
N ILE A 523 15.79 -11.86 -17.76
CA ILE A 523 14.34 -12.08 -17.79
C ILE A 523 13.68 -11.54 -16.50
N LEU A 524 14.29 -11.83 -15.34
CA LEU A 524 13.75 -11.42 -14.04
C LEU A 524 13.69 -9.89 -13.86
N VAL A 525 14.64 -9.16 -14.45
CA VAL A 525 14.68 -7.69 -14.38
C VAL A 525 13.83 -7.04 -15.49
N MET A 526 13.62 -7.72 -16.62
CA MET A 526 12.87 -7.19 -17.75
C MET A 526 11.43 -6.80 -17.38
N GLY A 527 10.74 -7.62 -16.59
CA GLY A 527 9.36 -7.36 -16.17
C GLY A 527 9.24 -6.15 -15.23
N PRO A 528 9.82 -6.20 -14.01
CA PRO A 528 9.75 -5.10 -13.04
C PRO A 528 10.40 -3.80 -13.54
N GLY A 529 11.45 -3.89 -14.35
CA GLY A 529 12.13 -2.73 -14.94
C GLY A 529 11.44 -2.12 -16.16
N GLY A 530 10.38 -2.75 -16.68
CA GLY A 530 9.64 -2.26 -17.86
C GLY A 530 10.42 -2.28 -19.18
N TYR A 531 11.50 -3.07 -19.24
CA TYR A 531 12.38 -3.14 -20.42
C TYR A 531 11.75 -3.95 -21.54
N ARG A 532 11.95 -3.52 -22.79
CA ARG A 532 11.57 -4.26 -23.99
C ARG A 532 12.78 -5.04 -24.54
N PHE A 533 12.52 -6.06 -25.34
CA PHE A 533 13.58 -6.85 -25.98
C PHE A 533 14.56 -5.98 -26.78
N ASN A 534 14.06 -4.94 -27.44
CA ASN A 534 14.88 -4.02 -28.23
C ASN A 534 15.83 -3.16 -27.35
N ASP A 535 15.53 -2.98 -26.07
CA ASP A 535 16.38 -2.21 -25.16
C ASP A 535 17.65 -3.01 -24.81
N TYR A 536 17.54 -4.33 -24.69
CA TYR A 536 18.67 -5.24 -24.54
C TYR A 536 19.59 -5.25 -25.76
N LEU A 537 19.03 -5.22 -26.98
CA LEU A 537 19.85 -5.12 -28.19
C LEU A 537 20.60 -3.78 -28.25
N LYS A 538 19.92 -2.67 -27.97
CA LYS A 538 20.49 -1.31 -28.03
C LYS A 538 21.65 -1.11 -27.07
N VAL A 539 21.55 -1.62 -25.84
CA VAL A 539 22.59 -1.45 -24.81
C VAL A 539 23.59 -2.60 -24.82
N GLY A 540 23.10 -3.82 -25.07
CA GLY A 540 23.89 -5.04 -25.04
C GLY A 540 24.91 -5.13 -26.16
N ILE A 541 24.60 -4.68 -27.39
CA ILE A 541 25.58 -4.70 -28.49
C ILE A 541 26.80 -3.80 -28.20
N PRO A 542 26.64 -2.52 -27.82
CA PRO A 542 27.78 -1.69 -27.43
C PRO A 542 28.59 -2.31 -26.28
N LEU A 543 27.92 -2.85 -25.27
CA LEU A 543 28.59 -3.45 -24.12
C LEU A 543 29.35 -4.73 -24.49
N ALA A 544 28.75 -5.61 -25.30
CA ALA A 544 29.40 -6.81 -25.81
C ALA A 544 30.64 -6.46 -26.64
N PHE A 545 30.60 -5.37 -27.41
CA PHE A 545 31.75 -4.88 -28.16
C PHE A 545 32.88 -4.36 -27.25
N VAL A 546 32.54 -3.62 -26.19
CA VAL A 546 33.53 -3.18 -25.18
C VAL A 546 34.18 -4.38 -24.49
N VAL A 547 33.38 -5.39 -24.10
CA VAL A 547 33.89 -6.62 -23.48
C VAL A 547 34.75 -7.41 -24.47
N PHE A 548 34.37 -7.49 -25.74
CA PHE A 548 35.18 -8.12 -26.79
C PHE A 548 36.55 -7.44 -26.93
N LEU A 549 36.59 -6.10 -27.05
CA LEU A 549 37.85 -5.36 -27.13
C LEU A 549 38.72 -5.57 -25.90
N THR A 550 38.10 -5.57 -24.71
CA THR A 550 38.79 -5.80 -23.45
C THR A 550 39.36 -7.21 -23.38
N ALA A 551 38.55 -8.23 -23.71
CA ALA A 551 38.97 -9.62 -23.73
C ALA A 551 40.13 -9.85 -24.71
N MET A 552 40.03 -9.34 -25.94
CA MET A 552 41.10 -9.48 -26.95
C MET A 552 42.37 -8.72 -26.56
N SER A 553 42.27 -7.65 -25.77
CA SER A 553 43.43 -6.92 -25.27
C SER A 553 44.09 -7.61 -24.08
N VAL A 554 43.31 -8.24 -23.19
CA VAL A 554 43.80 -8.81 -21.92
C VAL A 554 44.22 -10.27 -22.04
N LEU A 555 43.49 -11.08 -22.83
CA LEU A 555 43.79 -12.50 -23.04
C LEU A 555 45.26 -12.77 -23.42
N PRO A 556 45.92 -11.98 -24.30
CA PRO A 556 47.32 -12.20 -24.64
C PRO A 556 48.27 -12.07 -23.46
N PHE A 557 47.95 -11.21 -22.47
CA PHE A 557 48.82 -10.98 -21.31
C PHE A 557 48.64 -12.04 -20.23
N LEU A 558 47.42 -12.56 -20.06
CA LEU A 558 47.10 -13.53 -19.01
C LEU A 558 47.28 -14.99 -19.48
N TRP A 559 46.97 -15.27 -20.75
CA TRP A 559 47.08 -16.59 -21.37
C TRP A 559 47.79 -16.50 -22.73
N PRO A 560 49.11 -16.24 -22.71
CA PRO A 560 49.92 -16.32 -23.92
C PRO A 560 49.81 -17.72 -24.56
N PHE A 561 50.10 -17.82 -25.86
CA PHE A 561 49.92 -19.05 -26.62
C PHE A 561 50.94 -20.15 -26.30
N GLU A 562 52.00 -19.82 -25.56
CA GLU A 562 53.06 -20.73 -25.11
C GLU A 562 52.76 -21.40 -23.76
#